data_AF-A0A075FQ69-F1
#
_entry.id   AF-A0A075FQ69-F1
#
_cell.length_a   1.000
_cell.length_b   1.000
_cell.length_c   1.000
_cell.angle_alpha   90.00
_cell.angle_beta   90.00
_cell.angle_gamma   90.00
#
_symmetry.space_group_name_H-M   'P 1'
#
loop_
_entity.id
_entity.type
_entity.pdbx_description
1 polymer ?
#
loop_
_entity_poly.entity_id
_entity_poly.type
_entity_poly.pdbx_seq_one_letter_code
_entity_poly.pdbx_strand_id
1 'polypeptide(L)'
;MHAINTIQRFSSLCTVLEVLRNVNKDARHAKLFSDFNNLYLDDMVTGLYDLRMLGSSFESAQTLMYLINGSVRGISGYIKRLIDTIRITLKKNDLKASKTKIVLSWTLDTNEMRGDKIEMLNTIASKLRDYIGDIETSTGSVDLFHHDKVTIVVACSSSDYKAINEIEKGKDIFVIKANPLCEVSS
;
A
#
# COMPACT_ATOMS: atom_id res chain seq x y z
N MET A 1 -5.13 19.91 19.72
CA MET A 1 -5.81 19.64 18.43
C MET A 1 -5.14 18.53 17.64
N HIS A 2 -3.80 18.51 17.49
CA HIS A 2 -3.07 17.47 16.72
C HIS A 2 -3.47 16.03 17.05
N ALA A 3 -3.46 15.65 18.33
CA ALA A 3 -3.81 14.30 18.77
C ALA A 3 -5.22 13.86 18.36
N ILE A 4 -6.21 14.75 18.55
CA ILE A 4 -7.61 14.49 18.17
C ILE A 4 -7.71 14.31 16.66
N ASN A 5 -7.08 15.19 15.88
CA ASN A 5 -7.09 15.12 14.42
C ASN A 5 -6.45 13.84 13.88
N THR A 6 -5.31 13.43 14.46
CA THR A 6 -4.63 12.18 14.08
C THR A 6 -5.53 10.98 14.35
N ILE A 7 -6.10 10.87 15.56
CA ILE A 7 -6.96 9.74 15.93
C ILE A 7 -8.23 9.71 15.08
N GLN A 8 -8.88 10.86 14.88
CA GLN A 8 -10.09 10.96 14.06
C GLN A 8 -9.81 10.54 12.61
N ARG A 9 -8.72 11.03 12.01
CA ARG A 9 -8.31 10.67 10.65
C ARG A 9 -8.09 9.17 10.51
N PHE A 10 -7.32 8.56 11.41
CA PHE A 10 -7.04 7.13 11.36
C PHE A 10 -8.27 6.28 11.63
N SER A 11 -9.14 6.69 12.56
CA SER A 11 -10.42 6.02 12.80
C SER A 11 -11.29 6.01 11.55
N SER A 12 -11.48 7.17 10.91
CA SER A 12 -12.25 7.27 9.66
C SER A 12 -11.62 6.47 8.53
N LEU A 13 -10.29 6.53 8.38
CA LEU A 13 -9.55 5.77 7.39
C LEU A 13 -9.75 4.26 7.56
N CYS A 14 -9.61 3.73 8.77
CA CYS A 14 -9.78 2.30 9.01
C CYS A 14 -11.21 1.84 8.75
N THR A 15 -12.23 2.66 9.03
CA THR A 15 -13.60 2.37 8.62
C THR A 15 -13.71 2.22 7.10
N VAL A 16 -13.12 3.14 6.34
CA VAL A 16 -13.09 3.06 4.86
C VAL A 16 -12.38 1.78 4.40
N LEU A 17 -11.21 1.48 4.93
CA LEU A 17 -10.43 0.29 4.55
C LEU A 17 -11.19 -1.02 4.83
N GLU A 18 -11.89 -1.11 5.96
CA GLU A 18 -12.68 -2.30 6.31
C GLU A 18 -13.96 -2.43 5.46
N VAL A 19 -14.65 -1.33 5.14
CA VAL A 19 -15.79 -1.38 4.21
C VAL A 19 -15.32 -1.86 2.83
N LEU A 20 -14.28 -1.22 2.28
CA LEU A 20 -13.77 -1.53 0.94
C LEU A 20 -13.08 -2.90 0.84
N ARG A 21 -12.71 -3.49 1.98
CA ARG A 21 -12.26 -4.89 2.06
C ARG A 21 -13.35 -5.89 1.72
N ASN A 22 -14.59 -5.59 2.08
CA ASN A 22 -15.73 -6.51 1.94
C ASN A 22 -16.56 -6.22 0.68
N VAL A 23 -16.19 -5.20 -0.09
CA VAL A 23 -16.88 -4.83 -1.33
C VAL A 23 -16.44 -5.76 -2.48
N ASN A 24 -17.42 -6.31 -3.19
CA ASN A 24 -17.17 -7.05 -4.43
C ASN A 24 -16.59 -6.11 -5.50
N LYS A 25 -15.55 -6.57 -6.21
CA LYS A 25 -14.84 -5.78 -7.23
C LYS A 25 -15.62 -5.61 -8.55
N ASP A 26 -16.94 -5.73 -8.53
CA ASP A 26 -17.77 -5.55 -9.72
C ASP A 26 -17.84 -4.08 -10.12
N ALA A 27 -17.96 -3.80 -11.42
CA ALA A 27 -17.91 -2.45 -11.98
C ALA A 27 -18.89 -1.45 -11.33
N ARG A 28 -20.05 -1.93 -10.82
CA ARG A 28 -21.01 -1.08 -10.09
C ARG A 28 -20.46 -0.55 -8.76
N HIS A 29 -19.79 -1.42 -8.00
CA HIS A 29 -19.25 -1.04 -6.68
C HIS A 29 -17.97 -0.21 -6.81
N ALA A 30 -17.14 -0.48 -7.82
CA ALA A 30 -15.97 0.34 -8.12
C ALA A 30 -16.36 1.82 -8.37
N LYS A 31 -17.51 2.07 -9.01
CA LYS A 31 -18.01 3.43 -9.24
C LYS A 31 -18.51 4.13 -7.97
N LEU A 32 -19.17 3.38 -7.07
CA LEU A 32 -19.70 3.89 -5.79
C LEU A 32 -18.61 4.39 -4.84
N PHE A 33 -17.39 3.83 -4.94
CA PHE A 33 -16.27 4.17 -4.06
C PHE A 33 -15.13 4.89 -4.78
N SER A 34 -15.43 5.48 -5.94
CA SER A 34 -14.44 6.13 -6.80
C SER A 34 -13.72 7.30 -6.12
N ASP A 35 -14.33 7.93 -5.12
CA ASP A 35 -13.72 8.98 -4.29
C ASP A 35 -12.45 8.50 -3.56
N PHE A 36 -12.33 7.20 -3.32
CA PHE A 36 -11.16 6.59 -2.64
C PHE A 36 -10.10 6.07 -3.62
N ASN A 37 -10.30 6.22 -4.93
CA ASN A 37 -9.35 5.71 -5.93
C ASN A 37 -7.99 6.43 -5.87
N ASN A 38 -8.01 7.69 -5.43
CA ASN A 38 -6.83 8.54 -5.31
C ASN A 38 -6.23 8.54 -3.89
N LEU A 39 -6.76 7.74 -2.97
CA LEU A 39 -6.15 7.52 -1.67
C LEU A 39 -5.13 6.40 -1.80
N TYR A 40 -3.86 6.67 -1.54
CA TYR A 40 -2.79 5.67 -1.68
C TYR A 40 -2.18 5.30 -0.33
N LEU A 41 -1.39 4.23 -0.33
CA LEU A 41 -0.65 3.76 0.85
C LEU A 41 0.14 4.90 1.51
N ASP A 42 0.78 5.77 0.72
CA ASP A 42 1.49 6.95 1.22
C ASP A 42 0.62 7.85 2.11
N ASP A 43 -0.61 8.14 1.65
CA ASP A 43 -1.59 8.93 2.40
C ASP A 43 -2.08 8.18 3.64
N MET A 44 -2.20 6.86 3.55
CA MET A 44 -2.72 6.01 4.65
C MET A 44 -1.73 5.91 5.82
N VAL A 45 -0.43 5.89 5.55
CA VAL A 45 0.61 5.74 6.58
C VAL A 45 1.14 7.07 7.12
N THR A 46 0.85 8.18 6.44
CA THR A 46 1.30 9.50 6.89
C THR A 46 0.83 9.78 8.33
N GLY A 47 1.73 10.11 9.25
CA GLY A 47 1.38 10.34 10.66
C GLY A 47 1.07 9.07 11.47
N LEU A 48 1.40 7.87 10.97
CA LEU A 48 1.29 6.62 11.71
C LEU A 48 2.21 6.61 12.95
N TYR A 49 3.39 7.20 12.86
CA TYR A 49 4.31 7.42 13.99
C TYR A 49 3.63 8.20 15.09
N ASP A 50 3.00 9.33 14.74
CA ASP A 50 2.30 10.17 15.70
C ASP A 50 1.18 9.39 16.40
N LEU A 51 0.43 8.57 15.65
CA LEU A 51 -0.59 7.69 16.22
C LEU A 51 0.02 6.66 17.20
N ARG A 52 1.14 6.03 16.84
CA ARG A 52 1.86 5.06 17.70
C ARG A 52 2.39 5.75 18.97
N MET A 53 2.95 6.95 18.84
CA MET A 53 3.46 7.76 19.96
C MET A 53 2.34 8.23 20.91
N LEU A 54 1.17 8.58 20.37
CA LEU A 54 0.00 8.83 21.21
C LEU A 54 -0.38 7.58 21.99
N GLY A 55 -0.37 6.41 21.34
CA GLY A 55 -0.62 5.13 22.01
C GLY A 55 0.35 4.86 23.17
N SER A 56 1.64 5.11 23.01
CA SER A 56 2.63 4.92 24.08
C SER A 56 2.54 5.95 25.20
N SER A 57 1.92 7.11 24.96
CA SER A 57 1.77 8.18 25.95
C SER A 57 0.63 7.95 26.95
N PHE A 58 -0.27 6.99 26.70
CA PHE A 58 -1.39 6.68 27.59
C PHE A 58 -1.03 5.53 28.56
N GLU A 59 -1.04 5.80 29.86
CA GLU A 59 -0.62 4.85 30.90
C GLU A 59 -1.68 3.79 31.27
N SER A 60 -2.91 3.84 30.72
CA SER A 60 -4.00 2.91 31.07
C SER A 60 -4.83 2.46 29.87
N ALA A 61 -5.50 1.30 30.00
CA ALA A 61 -6.39 0.70 29.01
C ALA A 61 -7.70 1.48 28.84
N GLN A 62 -7.59 2.74 28.40
CA GLN A 62 -8.71 3.62 28.11
C GLN A 62 -9.32 3.27 26.76
N THR A 63 -10.60 3.60 26.55
CA THR A 63 -11.31 3.46 25.25
C THR A 63 -10.51 4.03 24.08
N LEU A 64 -9.75 5.10 24.31
CA LEU A 64 -8.88 5.72 23.32
C LEU A 64 -7.74 4.79 22.86
N MET A 65 -7.18 3.99 23.76
CA MET A 65 -6.13 3.02 23.44
C MET A 65 -6.67 1.90 22.54
N TYR A 66 -7.94 1.51 22.71
CA TYR A 66 -8.60 0.56 21.80
C TYR A 66 -8.76 1.14 20.39
N LEU A 67 -9.12 2.42 20.26
CA LEU A 67 -9.23 3.09 18.96
C LEU A 67 -7.86 3.21 18.27
N ILE A 68 -6.83 3.58 19.03
CA ILE A 68 -5.45 3.69 18.51
C ILE A 68 -4.96 2.31 18.04
N ASN A 69 -5.04 1.29 18.91
CA ASN A 69 -4.61 -0.06 18.57
C ASN A 69 -5.43 -0.66 17.43
N GLY A 70 -6.75 -0.42 17.42
CA GLY A 70 -7.63 -0.81 16.32
C GLY A 70 -7.21 -0.19 15.00
N SER A 71 -6.85 1.09 15.02
CA SER A 71 -6.39 1.81 13.83
C SER A 71 -5.05 1.28 13.30
N VAL A 72 -4.06 1.07 14.18
CA VAL A 72 -2.76 0.47 13.80
C VAL A 72 -2.96 -0.94 13.22
N ARG A 73 -3.87 -1.73 13.80
CA ARG A 73 -4.23 -3.05 13.26
C ARG A 73 -4.94 -2.94 11.91
N GLY A 74 -5.81 -1.95 11.72
CA GLY A 74 -6.49 -1.70 10.46
C GLY A 74 -5.53 -1.44 9.31
N ILE A 75 -4.51 -0.60 9.54
CA ILE A 75 -3.42 -0.39 8.57
C ILE A 75 -2.66 -1.70 8.31
N SER A 76 -2.29 -2.42 9.37
CA SER A 76 -1.60 -3.73 9.22
C SER A 76 -2.44 -4.76 8.45
N GLY A 77 -3.76 -4.75 8.64
CA GLY A 77 -4.71 -5.60 7.91
C GLY A 77 -4.80 -5.23 6.43
N TYR A 78 -4.79 -3.94 6.12
CA TYR A 78 -4.71 -3.45 4.74
C TYR A 78 -3.41 -3.91 4.05
N ILE A 79 -2.25 -3.79 4.72
CA ILE A 79 -0.97 -4.27 4.18
C ILE A 79 -1.02 -5.76 3.84
N LYS A 80 -1.59 -6.57 4.74
CA LYS A 80 -1.79 -8.01 4.50
C LYS A 80 -2.63 -8.23 3.24
N ARG A 81 -3.74 -7.50 3.09
CA ARG A 81 -4.61 -7.57 1.91
C ARG A 81 -3.89 -7.14 0.62
N LEU A 82 -3.06 -6.10 0.66
CA LEU A 82 -2.26 -5.67 -0.49
C LEU A 82 -1.33 -6.79 -0.95
N ILE A 83 -0.59 -7.40 -0.01
CA ILE A 83 0.30 -8.54 -0.28
C ILE A 83 -0.50 -9.72 -0.85
N ASP A 84 -1.66 -10.03 -0.29
CA ASP A 84 -2.51 -11.12 -0.78
C ASP A 84 -3.05 -10.81 -2.19
N THR A 85 -3.33 -9.54 -2.52
CA THR A 85 -3.74 -9.12 -3.87
C THR A 85 -2.62 -9.31 -4.89
N ILE A 86 -1.39 -8.96 -4.53
CA ILE A 86 -0.21 -9.23 -5.36
C ILE A 86 -0.06 -10.74 -5.61
N ARG A 87 -0.22 -11.55 -4.56
CA ARG A 87 -0.15 -13.03 -4.67
C ARG A 87 -1.27 -13.61 -5.54
N ILE A 88 -2.49 -13.12 -5.40
CA ILE A 88 -3.62 -13.55 -6.24
C ILE A 88 -3.37 -13.17 -7.70
N THR A 89 -2.80 -11.99 -7.96
CA THR A 89 -2.44 -11.54 -9.31
C THR A 89 -1.39 -12.44 -9.94
N LEU A 90 -0.35 -12.84 -9.18
CA LEU A 90 0.63 -13.84 -9.62
C LEU A 90 -0.05 -15.17 -10.00
N LYS A 91 -0.92 -15.70 -9.13
CA LYS A 91 -1.60 -16.99 -9.35
C LYS A 91 -2.59 -16.95 -10.51
N LYS A 92 -3.38 -15.90 -10.63
CA LYS A 92 -4.43 -15.76 -11.66
C LYS A 92 -3.84 -15.67 -13.07
N ASN A 93 -2.62 -15.16 -13.20
CA ASN A 93 -1.92 -14.99 -14.48
C ASN A 93 -0.83 -16.05 -14.71
N ASP A 94 -0.81 -17.14 -13.92
CA ASP A 94 0.17 -18.24 -14.01
C ASP A 94 1.64 -17.78 -14.04
N LEU A 95 1.95 -16.70 -13.32
CA LEU A 95 3.28 -16.08 -13.30
C LEU A 95 4.25 -16.90 -12.46
N LYS A 96 5.32 -17.39 -13.09
CA LYS A 96 6.39 -18.14 -12.42
C LYS A 96 7.29 -17.21 -11.63
N ALA A 97 7.59 -17.59 -10.39
CA ALA A 97 8.42 -16.78 -9.49
C ALA A 97 9.81 -16.42 -10.08
N SER A 98 10.44 -17.34 -10.81
CA SER A 98 11.74 -17.12 -11.44
C SER A 98 11.73 -16.13 -12.61
N LYS A 99 10.56 -15.92 -13.23
CA LYS A 99 10.35 -15.03 -14.38
C LYS A 99 9.58 -13.77 -14.02
N THR A 100 9.35 -13.53 -12.74
CA THR A 100 8.58 -12.39 -12.27
C THR A 100 9.43 -11.52 -11.37
N LYS A 101 9.30 -10.21 -11.55
CA LYS A 101 9.92 -9.19 -10.71
C LYS A 101 8.80 -8.36 -10.10
N ILE A 102 8.89 -8.06 -8.80
CA ILE A 102 7.98 -7.11 -8.15
C ILE A 102 8.73 -5.83 -7.87
N VAL A 103 8.12 -4.71 -8.25
CA VAL A 103 8.66 -3.39 -7.98
C VAL A 103 7.71 -2.66 -7.04
N LEU A 104 8.20 -2.29 -5.86
CA LEU A 104 7.51 -1.35 -4.99
C LEU A 104 7.95 0.07 -5.38
N SER A 105 7.08 0.80 -6.05
CA SER A 105 7.33 2.19 -6.44
C SER A 105 6.76 3.11 -5.37
N TRP A 106 7.68 3.69 -4.59
CA TRP A 106 7.34 4.61 -3.51
C TRP A 106 8.39 5.71 -3.46
N THR A 107 8.01 6.91 -3.87
CA THR A 107 8.86 8.09 -3.68
C THR A 107 8.94 8.43 -2.19
N LEU A 108 10.10 8.17 -1.58
CA LEU A 108 10.37 8.41 -0.17
C LEU A 108 11.41 9.54 -0.02
N ASP A 109 11.18 10.45 0.93
CA ASP A 109 12.21 11.41 1.34
C ASP A 109 13.21 10.70 2.26
N THR A 110 14.43 10.51 1.76
CA THR A 110 15.51 9.87 2.51
C THR A 110 15.96 10.67 3.74
N ASN A 111 15.57 11.95 3.83
CA ASN A 111 15.87 12.82 4.97
C ASN A 111 14.74 12.84 6.01
N GLU A 112 13.63 12.13 5.77
CA GLU A 112 12.52 12.08 6.72
C GLU A 112 12.90 11.29 7.99
N MET A 113 13.02 11.98 9.11
CA MET A 113 13.49 11.39 10.37
C MET A 113 12.54 10.36 10.99
N ARG A 114 11.26 10.32 10.57
CA ARG A 114 10.21 9.53 11.23
C ARG A 114 10.12 8.07 10.77
N GLY A 115 10.75 7.70 9.67
CA GLY A 115 11.03 6.30 9.29
C GLY A 115 9.84 5.37 9.00
N ASP A 116 8.58 5.72 9.33
CA ASP A 116 7.42 4.82 9.19
C ASP A 116 7.26 4.28 7.76
N LYS A 117 7.41 5.15 6.76
CA LYS A 117 7.23 4.77 5.35
C LYS A 117 8.31 3.77 4.93
N ILE A 118 9.54 3.97 5.39
CA ILE A 118 10.68 3.05 5.16
C ILE A 118 10.45 1.73 5.89
N GLU A 119 10.02 1.76 7.16
CA GLU A 119 9.67 0.56 7.94
C GLU A 119 8.55 -0.23 7.25
N MET A 120 7.53 0.47 6.76
CA MET A 120 6.40 -0.11 6.05
C MET A 120 6.84 -0.75 4.73
N LEU A 121 7.63 -0.04 3.92
CA LEU A 121 8.20 -0.54 2.68
C LEU A 121 9.02 -1.81 2.92
N ASN A 122 9.90 -1.80 3.92
CA ASN A 122 10.72 -2.94 4.30
C ASN A 122 9.86 -4.14 4.76
N THR A 123 8.79 -3.87 5.51
CA THR A 123 7.84 -4.90 5.95
C THR A 123 7.12 -5.55 4.76
N ILE A 124 6.67 -4.75 3.79
CA ILE A 124 6.02 -5.25 2.58
C ILE A 124 7.02 -6.06 1.74
N ALA A 125 8.21 -5.50 1.49
CA ALA A 125 9.25 -6.16 0.71
C ALA A 125 9.67 -7.50 1.35
N SER A 126 9.90 -7.53 2.66
CA SER A 126 10.28 -8.76 3.36
C SER A 126 9.20 -9.84 3.24
N LYS A 127 7.92 -9.49 3.39
CA LYS A 127 6.83 -10.47 3.26
C LYS A 127 6.61 -10.94 1.82
N LEU A 128 6.94 -10.12 0.83
CA LEU A 128 6.86 -10.51 -0.58
C LEU A 128 8.03 -11.41 -0.99
N ARG A 129 9.20 -11.29 -0.33
CA ARG A 129 10.40 -12.14 -0.60
C ARG A 129 10.13 -13.63 -0.38
N ASP A 130 9.17 -13.95 0.48
CA ASP A 130 8.69 -15.33 0.69
C ASP A 130 8.05 -15.95 -0.57
N TYR A 131 7.61 -15.12 -1.53
CA TYR A 131 6.92 -15.55 -2.75
C TYR A 131 7.74 -15.31 -4.02
N ILE A 132 8.41 -14.15 -4.11
CA ILE A 132 9.22 -13.72 -5.25
C ILE A 132 10.55 -13.22 -4.72
N GLY A 133 11.66 -13.84 -5.13
CA GLY A 133 13.00 -13.42 -4.69
C GLY A 133 13.46 -12.09 -5.29
N ASP A 134 12.94 -11.73 -6.46
CA ASP A 134 13.30 -10.50 -7.19
C ASP A 134 12.34 -9.36 -6.84
N ILE A 135 12.68 -8.62 -5.78
CA ILE A 135 11.92 -7.46 -5.30
C ILE A 135 12.83 -6.23 -5.27
N GLU A 136 12.41 -5.23 -6.01
CA GLU A 136 13.05 -3.92 -6.03
C GLU A 136 12.17 -2.86 -5.39
N THR A 137 12.82 -1.93 -4.70
CA THR A 137 12.19 -0.72 -4.18
C THR A 137 12.73 0.45 -5.00
N SER A 138 11.90 1.02 -5.87
CA SER A 138 12.34 2.15 -6.71
C SER A 138 12.04 3.46 -5.99
N THR A 139 13.10 4.16 -5.60
CA THR A 139 13.03 5.56 -5.17
C THR A 139 13.15 6.44 -6.41
N GLY A 140 12.05 6.62 -7.14
CA GLY A 140 11.92 7.68 -8.14
C GLY A 140 12.71 7.55 -9.46
N SER A 141 13.49 6.49 -9.69
CA SER A 141 14.08 6.21 -11.01
C SER A 141 13.70 4.83 -11.51
N VAL A 142 13.08 4.82 -12.69
CA VAL A 142 12.39 3.67 -13.27
C VAL A 142 13.29 3.02 -14.33
N ASP A 143 14.44 2.48 -13.93
CA ASP A 143 15.18 1.49 -14.76
C ASP A 143 14.53 0.09 -14.61
N LEU A 144 13.19 0.04 -14.62
CA LEU A 144 12.40 -1.10 -14.12
C LEU A 144 12.32 -2.30 -15.07
N PHE A 145 12.80 -2.18 -16.31
CA PHE A 145 12.39 -3.08 -17.38
C PHE A 145 13.57 -3.88 -17.92
N HIS A 146 13.97 -4.92 -17.18
CA HIS A 146 14.72 -6.01 -17.80
C HIS A 146 13.76 -6.83 -18.67
N HIS A 147 14.08 -6.96 -19.96
CA HIS A 147 13.22 -7.55 -20.98
C HIS A 147 12.85 -9.03 -20.76
N ASP A 148 13.49 -9.71 -19.80
CA ASP A 148 13.34 -11.16 -19.61
C ASP A 148 12.28 -11.54 -18.56
N LYS A 149 11.74 -10.57 -17.80
CA LYS A 149 10.79 -10.84 -16.71
C LYS A 149 9.51 -10.04 -16.84
N VAL A 150 8.38 -10.70 -16.51
CA VAL A 150 7.10 -10.02 -16.27
C VAL A 150 7.25 -9.18 -15.02
N THR A 151 6.84 -7.92 -15.08
CA THR A 151 7.01 -6.98 -13.96
C THR A 151 5.65 -6.68 -13.33
N ILE A 152 5.54 -6.85 -12.01
CA ILE A 152 4.41 -6.33 -11.23
C ILE A 152 4.88 -5.06 -10.53
N VAL A 153 4.32 -3.92 -10.89
CA VAL A 153 4.63 -2.64 -10.26
C VAL A 153 3.52 -2.29 -9.27
N VAL A 154 3.89 -2.00 -8.03
CA VAL A 154 2.97 -1.54 -6.98
C VAL A 154 3.21 -0.04 -6.78
N ALA A 155 2.23 0.78 -7.15
CA ALA A 155 2.29 2.22 -7.01
C ALA A 155 1.79 2.65 -5.63
N CYS A 156 2.68 3.15 -4.78
CA CYS A 156 2.40 3.50 -3.39
C CYS A 156 1.89 4.93 -3.19
N SER A 157 2.01 5.80 -4.19
CA SER A 157 1.48 7.18 -4.19
C SER A 157 0.84 7.55 -5.53
N SER A 158 0.08 8.66 -5.55
CA SER A 158 -0.50 9.19 -6.79
C SER A 158 0.57 9.65 -7.79
N SER A 159 1.66 10.25 -7.31
CA SER A 159 2.79 10.65 -8.15
C SER A 159 3.50 9.46 -8.77
N ASP A 160 3.72 8.39 -7.97
CA ASP A 160 4.35 7.17 -8.48
C ASP A 160 3.48 6.53 -9.57
N TYR A 161 2.17 6.44 -9.34
CA TYR A 161 1.23 5.90 -10.33
C TYR A 161 1.22 6.70 -11.64
N LYS A 162 1.27 8.04 -11.57
CA LYS A 162 1.35 8.89 -12.76
C LYS A 162 2.66 8.70 -13.52
N ALA A 163 3.79 8.68 -12.81
CA ALA A 163 5.10 8.46 -13.40
C ALA A 163 5.19 7.11 -14.12
N ILE A 164 4.60 6.06 -13.54
CA ILE A 164 4.52 4.73 -14.17
C ILE A 164 3.68 4.80 -15.46
N ASN A 165 2.47 5.36 -15.41
CA ASN A 165 1.58 5.44 -16.59
C ASN A 165 2.20 6.21 -17.78
N GLU A 166 3.06 7.19 -17.52
CA GLU A 166 3.76 7.95 -18.58
C GLU A 166 4.79 7.09 -19.33
N ILE A 167 5.34 6.06 -18.68
CA ILE A 167 6.40 5.18 -19.20
C ILE A 167 5.82 3.93 -19.89
N GLU A 168 4.55 3.59 -19.62
CA GLU A 168 3.96 2.26 -19.82
C GLU A 168 3.27 1.97 -21.17
N LYS A 169 3.49 2.75 -22.22
CA LYS A 169 2.92 2.39 -23.54
C LYS A 169 3.63 1.16 -24.15
N GLY A 170 3.18 -0.05 -23.78
CA GLY A 170 3.38 -1.30 -24.55
C GLY A 170 4.30 -2.39 -23.97
N LYS A 171 4.28 -2.67 -22.66
CA LYS A 171 5.12 -3.72 -22.03
C LYS A 171 4.29 -4.72 -21.19
N ASP A 172 4.82 -5.94 -20.99
CA ASP A 172 4.26 -7.01 -20.12
C ASP A 172 4.33 -6.63 -18.63
N ILE A 173 3.53 -5.64 -18.23
CA ILE A 173 3.53 -5.06 -16.88
C ILE A 173 2.14 -5.16 -16.26
N PHE A 174 2.08 -5.57 -15.01
CA PHE A 174 0.88 -5.46 -14.19
C PHE A 174 1.08 -4.33 -13.18
N VAL A 175 0.26 -3.28 -13.25
CA VAL A 175 0.27 -2.20 -12.28
C VAL A 175 -0.81 -2.42 -11.23
N ILE A 176 -0.40 -2.39 -9.98
CA ILE A 176 -1.29 -2.46 -8.82
C ILE A 176 -1.24 -1.11 -8.12
N LYS A 177 -2.38 -0.41 -8.05
CA LYS A 177 -2.49 0.75 -7.18
C LYS A 177 -2.57 0.28 -5.74
N ALA A 178 -1.70 0.78 -4.87
CA ALA A 178 -1.81 0.57 -3.43
C ALA A 178 -2.89 1.51 -2.83
N ASN A 179 -4.10 1.46 -3.37
CA ASN A 179 -5.29 2.15 -2.88
C ASN A 179 -6.21 1.17 -2.12
N PRO A 180 -7.29 1.64 -1.44
CA PRO A 180 -8.14 0.76 -0.65
C PRO A 180 -8.81 -0.39 -1.41
N LEU A 181 -8.91 -0.30 -2.75
CA LEU A 181 -9.52 -1.34 -3.59
C LEU A 181 -8.47 -2.32 -4.14
N CYS A 182 -7.18 -1.99 -4.03
CA CYS A 182 -6.06 -2.67 -4.68
C CYS A 182 -6.39 -2.95 -6.15
N GLU A 183 -6.66 -1.87 -6.91
CA GLU A 183 -6.99 -1.96 -8.34
C GLU A 183 -5.79 -2.47 -9.14
N VAL A 184 -6.04 -3.38 -10.08
CA VAL A 184 -5.01 -3.96 -10.96
C VAL A 184 -5.29 -3.52 -12.39
N SER A 185 -4.29 -2.97 -13.06
CA SER A 185 -4.27 -2.63 -14.48
C SER A 185 -3.19 -3.45 -15.15
N SER A 186 -3.46 -3.94 -16.36
CA SER A 186 -2.57 -4.78 -17.17
C SER A 186 -2.66 -4.33 -18.63
#